data_AF-A0A838TSX5-F1
#
_entry.id   AF-A0A838TSX5-F1
#
_cell.length_a   1.000
_cell.length_b   1.000
_cell.length_c   1.000
_cell.angle_alpha   90.00
_cell.angle_beta   90.00
_cell.angle_gamma   90.00
#
_symmetry.space_group_name_H-M   'P 1'
#
loop_
_entity.id
_entity.type
_entity.pdbx_description
1 polymer ?
#
loop_
_entity_poly.entity_id
_entity_poly.type
_entity_poly.pdbx_seq_one_letter_code
_entity_poly.pdbx_strand_id
1 'polypeptide(L)'
;MKSIIKFLIFAGLTVLFCSTNVIAQNNMNDDKKMEMMMMDNMKSWPEASRMAAKEMTEKYGKPNEMTENAMVWYNNGPWMKTIVYKKEVAHNFLVTHQDVMQQFLSYKVDPSKFDELAAFDGSVVVDRTRGELSARCDKEANNMLALNLSYDVIMGKKSVEEAREFYGKTIIMVMKGEKPAYTQKLNFSSEENAEFHDMNLDKMMMNK
;
A
#
# COMPACT_ATOMS: atom_id res chain seq x y z
N MET A 1 -33.31 -43.33 -69.48
CA MET A 1 -33.44 -43.96 -68.16
C MET A 1 -32.42 -43.35 -67.20
N LYS A 2 -32.81 -43.08 -65.93
CA LYS A 2 -31.98 -43.08 -64.68
C LYS A 2 -30.50 -42.62 -64.78
N SER A 3 -30.01 -41.58 -64.06
CA SER A 3 -29.52 -41.63 -62.65
C SER A 3 -28.04 -41.16 -62.58
N ILE A 4 -27.46 -40.49 -61.57
CA ILE A 4 -27.92 -39.64 -60.43
C ILE A 4 -26.65 -38.96 -59.78
N ILE A 5 -26.80 -37.96 -58.88
CA ILE A 5 -25.78 -37.41 -57.91
C ILE A 5 -24.64 -36.53 -58.49
N LYS A 6 -23.96 -35.60 -57.79
CA LYS A 6 -24.18 -34.60 -56.70
C LYS A 6 -22.81 -34.30 -56.05
N PHE A 7 -22.39 -33.02 -56.07
CA PHE A 7 -21.61 -32.26 -55.06
C PHE A 7 -20.40 -32.88 -54.31
N LEU A 8 -19.28 -32.13 -54.27
CA LEU A 8 -18.54 -31.81 -53.03
C LEU A 8 -17.53 -30.66 -53.25
N ILE A 9 -17.75 -29.53 -52.56
CA ILE A 9 -16.74 -28.47 -52.35
C ILE A 9 -16.37 -28.53 -50.87
N PHE A 10 -15.09 -28.73 -50.56
CA PHE A 10 -14.60 -28.77 -49.18
C PHE A 10 -14.19 -27.36 -48.74
N ALA A 11 -15.01 -26.70 -47.92
CA ALA A 11 -14.65 -25.44 -47.28
C ALA A 11 -13.88 -25.73 -45.99
N GLY A 12 -12.60 -25.39 -45.96
CA GLY A 12 -11.77 -25.48 -44.75
C GLY A 12 -12.17 -24.40 -43.74
N LEU A 13 -12.93 -24.79 -42.72
CA LEU A 13 -13.33 -23.90 -41.62
C LEU A 13 -12.21 -23.85 -40.56
N THR A 14 -11.38 -22.80 -40.59
CA THR A 14 -10.40 -22.53 -39.53
C THR A 14 -11.12 -22.16 -38.23
N VAL A 15 -11.08 -23.06 -37.24
CA VAL A 15 -11.62 -22.81 -35.90
C VAL A 15 -10.71 -21.84 -35.16
N LEU A 16 -11.12 -20.57 -35.08
CA LEU A 16 -10.43 -19.52 -34.32
C LEU A 16 -11.22 -19.12 -33.05
N PHE A 17 -11.57 -20.12 -32.22
CA PHE A 17 -12.27 -19.92 -30.94
C PHE A 17 -11.69 -20.84 -29.86
N CYS A 18 -10.74 -20.33 -29.06
CA CYS A 18 -10.37 -20.99 -27.79
C CYS A 18 -9.66 -20.08 -26.76
N SER A 19 -8.90 -19.06 -27.17
CA SER A 19 -8.10 -18.26 -26.24
C SER A 19 -8.91 -17.37 -25.28
N THR A 20 -9.98 -16.73 -25.76
CA THR A 20 -10.78 -15.78 -24.96
C THR A 20 -11.55 -16.44 -23.81
N ASN A 21 -12.14 -17.61 -24.05
CA ASN A 21 -12.92 -18.33 -23.03
C ASN A 21 -12.05 -18.83 -21.87
N VAL A 22 -10.83 -19.32 -22.16
CA VAL A 22 -9.90 -19.81 -21.13
C VAL A 22 -9.44 -18.67 -20.22
N ILE A 23 -9.08 -17.50 -20.79
CA ILE A 23 -8.66 -16.34 -20.01
C ILE A 23 -9.81 -15.85 -19.11
N ALA A 24 -11.03 -15.74 -19.63
CA ALA A 24 -12.18 -15.31 -18.84
C ALA A 24 -12.54 -16.31 -17.71
N GLN A 25 -12.43 -17.62 -17.96
CA GLN A 25 -12.66 -18.65 -16.95
C GLN A 25 -11.58 -18.65 -15.85
N ASN A 26 -10.31 -18.45 -16.21
CA ASN A 26 -9.23 -18.34 -15.24
C ASN A 26 -9.45 -17.13 -14.32
N ASN A 27 -9.70 -15.95 -14.89
CA ASN A 27 -9.96 -14.73 -14.12
C ASN A 27 -11.14 -14.90 -13.15
N MET A 28 -12.26 -15.50 -13.60
CA MET A 28 -13.41 -15.78 -12.73
C MET A 28 -13.10 -16.77 -11.59
N ASN A 29 -12.17 -17.71 -11.80
CA ASN A 29 -11.76 -18.65 -10.75
C ASN A 29 -10.85 -17.97 -9.73
N ASP A 30 -9.93 -17.11 -10.18
CA ASP A 30 -9.04 -16.33 -9.32
C ASP A 30 -9.82 -15.29 -8.50
N ASP A 31 -10.80 -14.60 -9.11
CA ASP A 31 -11.71 -13.67 -8.42
C ASP A 31 -12.48 -14.37 -7.29
N LYS A 32 -13.07 -15.55 -7.55
CA LYS A 32 -13.79 -16.34 -6.54
C LYS A 32 -12.87 -16.87 -5.44
N LYS A 33 -11.64 -17.24 -5.79
CA LYS A 33 -10.63 -17.68 -4.84
C LYS A 33 -10.22 -16.53 -3.91
N MET A 34 -10.04 -15.33 -4.44
CA MET A 34 -9.81 -14.11 -3.65
C MET A 34 -11.01 -13.78 -2.76
N GLU A 35 -12.24 -13.80 -3.28
CA GLU A 35 -13.45 -13.57 -2.46
C GLU A 35 -13.56 -14.57 -1.31
N MET A 36 -13.30 -15.86 -1.56
CA MET A 36 -13.30 -16.89 -0.52
C MET A 36 -12.20 -16.67 0.52
N MET A 37 -10.97 -16.32 0.11
CA MET A 37 -9.87 -15.96 1.02
C MET A 37 -10.18 -14.70 1.82
N MET A 38 -10.81 -13.69 1.22
CA MET A 38 -11.29 -12.49 1.91
C MET A 38 -12.32 -12.85 2.97
N MET A 39 -13.31 -13.68 2.65
CA MET A 39 -14.33 -14.09 3.62
C MET A 39 -13.78 -14.94 4.78
N ASP A 40 -12.68 -15.68 4.58
CA ASP A 40 -12.04 -16.46 5.64
C ASP A 40 -11.10 -15.63 6.53
N ASN A 41 -10.26 -14.78 5.92
CA ASN A 41 -9.44 -13.82 6.66
C ASN A 41 -10.31 -12.83 7.46
N MET A 42 -11.42 -12.34 6.88
CA MET A 42 -12.40 -11.48 7.58
C MET A 42 -13.15 -12.20 8.73
N LYS A 43 -12.94 -13.50 8.95
CA LYS A 43 -13.41 -14.22 10.14
C LYS A 43 -12.29 -14.53 11.13
N SER A 44 -11.10 -14.88 10.62
CA SER A 44 -9.97 -15.36 11.43
C SER A 44 -8.99 -14.27 11.89
N TRP A 45 -9.01 -13.10 11.28
CA TRP A 45 -8.11 -11.99 11.63
C TRP A 45 -8.61 -11.19 12.86
N PRO A 46 -7.70 -10.56 13.63
CA PRO A 46 -8.06 -9.63 14.71
C PRO A 46 -8.90 -8.44 14.25
N GLU A 47 -9.62 -7.81 15.18
CA GLU A 47 -10.63 -6.80 14.85
C GLU A 47 -10.03 -5.56 14.16
N ALA A 48 -8.89 -5.04 14.64
CA ALA A 48 -8.23 -3.90 14.02
C ALA A 48 -7.84 -4.23 12.56
N SER A 49 -7.22 -5.39 12.33
CA SER A 49 -6.83 -5.85 11.00
C SER A 49 -8.03 -6.00 10.05
N ARG A 50 -9.16 -6.53 10.54
CA ARG A 50 -10.41 -6.63 9.74
C ARG A 50 -10.96 -5.26 9.38
N MET A 51 -10.98 -4.33 10.33
CA MET A 51 -11.49 -2.98 10.11
C MET A 51 -10.64 -2.20 9.11
N ALA A 52 -9.31 -2.25 9.23
CA ALA A 52 -8.39 -1.65 8.28
C ALA A 52 -8.52 -2.28 6.88
N ALA A 53 -8.60 -3.61 6.79
CA ALA A 53 -8.79 -4.31 5.52
C ALA A 53 -10.14 -3.96 4.87
N LYS A 54 -11.21 -3.80 5.66
CA LYS A 54 -12.52 -3.36 5.18
C LYS A 54 -12.49 -1.92 4.67
N GLU A 55 -11.88 -1.00 5.41
CA GLU A 55 -11.71 0.41 5.01
C GLU A 55 -10.94 0.51 3.67
N MET A 56 -9.81 -0.20 3.54
CA MET A 56 -9.04 -0.22 2.30
C MET A 56 -9.79 -0.89 1.15
N THR A 57 -10.57 -1.94 1.40
CA THR A 57 -11.41 -2.58 0.38
C THR A 57 -12.54 -1.65 -0.09
N GLU A 58 -13.19 -0.94 0.83
CA GLU A 58 -14.26 0.02 0.53
C GLU A 58 -13.75 1.24 -0.24
N LYS A 59 -12.51 1.67 0.02
CA LYS A 59 -11.91 2.86 -0.60
C LYS A 59 -11.18 2.57 -1.92
N TYR A 60 -10.49 1.43 -2.03
CA TYR A 60 -9.58 1.11 -3.12
C TYR A 60 -9.95 -0.15 -3.92
N GLY A 61 -11.02 -0.86 -3.55
CA GLY A 61 -11.44 -2.10 -4.18
C GLY A 61 -10.67 -3.32 -3.67
N LYS A 62 -10.76 -4.45 -4.39
CA LYS A 62 -10.07 -5.70 -4.01
C LYS A 62 -8.54 -5.49 -3.95
N PRO A 63 -7.83 -6.11 -2.99
CA PRO A 63 -6.37 -6.11 -2.96
C PRO A 63 -5.80 -6.81 -4.20
N ASN A 64 -4.58 -6.41 -4.58
CA ASN A 64 -3.82 -7.03 -5.67
C ASN A 64 -3.23 -8.38 -5.26
N GLU A 65 -2.81 -8.52 -3.99
CA GLU A 65 -2.32 -9.78 -3.43
C GLU A 65 -2.98 -10.09 -2.09
N MET A 66 -3.14 -11.39 -1.83
CA MET A 66 -3.69 -11.88 -0.58
C MET A 66 -3.00 -13.16 -0.13
N THR A 67 -2.66 -13.20 1.15
CA THR A 67 -2.11 -14.38 1.84
C THR A 67 -2.89 -14.60 3.13
N GLU A 68 -2.58 -15.68 3.86
CA GLU A 68 -3.15 -15.89 5.20
C GLU A 68 -2.82 -14.72 6.17
N ASN A 69 -1.69 -14.03 5.97
CA ASN A 69 -1.12 -13.09 6.93
C ASN A 69 -1.12 -11.61 6.48
N ALA A 70 -1.40 -11.32 5.21
CA ALA A 70 -1.40 -9.97 4.65
C ALA A 70 -2.36 -9.82 3.45
N MET A 71 -2.89 -8.62 3.28
CA MET A 71 -3.56 -8.11 2.06
C MET A 71 -2.76 -6.92 1.54
N VAL A 72 -2.51 -6.86 0.23
CA VAL A 72 -1.67 -5.83 -0.39
C VAL A 72 -2.42 -5.15 -1.52
N TRP A 73 -2.41 -3.82 -1.51
CA TRP A 73 -2.78 -2.97 -2.63
C TRP A 73 -1.53 -2.28 -3.16
N TYR A 74 -1.41 -2.17 -4.49
CA TYR A 74 -0.36 -1.44 -5.18
C TYR A 74 -0.94 -0.25 -5.93
N ASN A 75 -0.19 0.85 -5.97
CA ASN A 75 -0.52 2.07 -6.71
C ASN A 75 -1.94 2.59 -6.42
N ASN A 76 -2.36 2.53 -5.14
CA ASN A 76 -3.71 2.83 -4.71
C ASN A 76 -3.83 4.27 -4.16
N GLY A 77 -4.49 5.16 -4.90
CA GLY A 77 -4.58 6.56 -4.51
C GLY A 77 -3.20 7.24 -4.51
N PRO A 78 -2.75 7.85 -3.40
CA PRO A 78 -1.42 8.45 -3.31
C PRO A 78 -0.31 7.45 -2.95
N TRP A 79 -0.65 6.19 -2.67
CA TRP A 79 0.29 5.20 -2.13
C TRP A 79 0.92 4.37 -3.23
N MET A 80 2.23 4.14 -3.17
CA MET A 80 2.89 3.10 -3.97
C MET A 80 2.35 1.72 -3.57
N LYS A 81 2.10 1.54 -2.26
CA LYS A 81 1.79 0.25 -1.66
C LYS A 81 1.06 0.48 -0.34
N THR A 82 -0.02 -0.25 -0.10
CA THR A 82 -0.69 -0.39 1.20
C THR A 82 -0.68 -1.86 1.59
N ILE A 83 -0.24 -2.18 2.81
CA ILE A 83 -0.27 -3.55 3.35
C ILE A 83 -1.09 -3.54 4.63
N VAL A 84 -2.10 -4.41 4.72
CA VAL A 84 -2.80 -4.71 5.98
C VAL A 84 -2.39 -6.11 6.44
N TYR A 85 -1.98 -6.24 7.70
CA TYR A 85 -1.42 -7.44 8.31
C TYR A 85 -2.42 -8.10 9.28
N LYS A 86 -2.41 -9.44 9.33
CA LYS A 86 -3.11 -10.25 10.35
C LYS A 86 -2.51 -10.06 11.75
N LYS A 87 -1.20 -9.84 11.83
CA LYS A 87 -0.48 -9.68 13.11
C LYS A 87 -0.55 -8.23 13.58
N GLU A 88 -1.23 -8.03 14.69
CA GLU A 88 -1.22 -6.78 15.46
C GLU A 88 0.15 -6.54 16.12
N VAL A 89 0.56 -5.28 16.19
CA VAL A 89 1.68 -4.81 17.01
C VAL A 89 1.16 -3.70 17.92
N ALA A 90 1.22 -3.90 19.23
CA ALA A 90 0.73 -2.90 20.18
C ALA A 90 1.58 -1.62 20.14
N HIS A 91 0.93 -0.48 19.91
CA HIS A 91 1.57 0.82 19.80
C HIS A 91 0.90 1.81 20.75
N ASN A 92 1.71 2.55 21.53
CA ASN A 92 1.25 3.38 22.64
C ASN A 92 1.35 4.89 22.38
N PHE A 93 1.77 5.32 21.18
CA PHE A 93 1.94 6.73 20.84
C PHE A 93 0.96 7.14 19.74
N LEU A 94 0.21 8.25 19.85
CA LEU A 94 -0.05 9.04 21.05
C LEU A 94 -1.16 8.46 21.95
N VAL A 95 -1.90 7.46 21.44
CA VAL A 95 -2.97 6.73 22.14
C VAL A 95 -2.74 5.25 21.87
N THR A 96 -3.02 4.37 22.84
CA THR A 96 -2.86 2.92 22.66
C THR A 96 -3.77 2.39 21.55
N HIS A 97 -3.18 1.77 20.54
CA HIS A 97 -3.84 1.10 19.42
C HIS A 97 -3.01 -0.10 18.93
N GLN A 98 -3.45 -0.76 17.86
CA GLN A 98 -2.73 -1.86 17.21
C GLN A 98 -2.29 -1.44 15.82
N ASP A 99 -0.99 -1.43 15.56
CA ASP A 99 -0.44 -1.26 14.22
C ASP A 99 -0.76 -2.49 13.39
N VAL A 100 -1.63 -2.32 12.40
CA VAL A 100 -2.10 -3.38 11.50
C VAL A 100 -1.99 -3.01 10.03
N MET A 101 -1.76 -1.74 9.70
CA MET A 101 -1.62 -1.26 8.34
C MET A 101 -0.34 -0.45 8.18
N GLN A 102 0.38 -0.65 7.07
CA GLN A 102 1.52 0.15 6.66
C GLN A 102 1.31 0.67 5.24
N GLN A 103 1.59 1.97 5.05
CA GLN A 103 1.41 2.65 3.77
C GLN A 103 2.72 3.31 3.35
N PHE A 104 3.08 3.12 2.09
CA PHE A 104 4.40 3.41 1.55
C PHE A 104 4.33 4.42 0.41
N LEU A 105 5.35 5.28 0.38
CA LEU A 105 5.60 6.28 -0.64
C LEU A 105 7.01 6.09 -1.19
N SER A 106 7.16 6.26 -2.50
CA SER A 106 8.47 6.54 -3.09
C SER A 106 8.85 7.95 -2.68
N TYR A 107 9.82 8.11 -1.79
CA TYR A 107 10.27 9.42 -1.32
C TYR A 107 11.68 9.35 -0.73
N LYS A 108 12.62 10.04 -1.36
CA LYS A 108 14.03 10.03 -0.96
C LYS A 108 14.30 10.98 0.20
N VAL A 109 14.47 10.42 1.39
CA VAL A 109 14.91 11.15 2.58
C VAL A 109 16.43 11.31 2.58
N ASP A 110 16.92 12.52 2.87
CA ASP A 110 18.34 12.77 3.09
C ASP A 110 18.84 12.03 4.35
N PRO A 111 19.98 11.30 4.31
CA PRO A 111 20.52 10.58 5.46
C PRO A 111 20.67 11.41 6.74
N SER A 112 20.93 12.72 6.63
CA SER A 112 21.04 13.62 7.79
C SER A 112 19.73 13.81 8.56
N LYS A 113 18.59 13.42 7.99
CA LYS A 113 17.25 13.52 8.60
C LYS A 113 16.76 12.24 9.29
N PHE A 114 17.56 11.17 9.27
CA PHE A 114 17.14 9.88 9.83
C PHE A 114 16.95 9.94 11.34
N ASP A 115 17.89 10.59 12.05
CA ASP A 115 17.80 10.76 13.50
C ASP A 115 16.59 11.63 13.89
N GLU A 116 16.31 12.70 13.16
CA GLU A 116 15.14 13.57 13.41
C GLU A 116 13.82 12.82 13.21
N LEU A 117 13.70 11.98 12.18
CA LEU A 117 12.49 11.20 11.91
C LEU A 117 12.28 10.07 12.93
N ALA A 118 13.34 9.32 13.26
CA ALA A 118 13.30 8.30 14.31
C ALA A 118 13.02 8.93 15.69
N ALA A 119 13.54 10.14 15.94
CA ALA A 119 13.25 10.92 17.13
C ALA A 119 11.87 11.60 17.10
N PHE A 120 11.15 11.60 15.97
CA PHE A 120 9.78 12.13 15.85
C PHE A 120 8.72 11.05 16.13
N ASP A 121 8.68 9.98 15.34
CA ASP A 121 7.62 8.96 15.40
C ASP A 121 8.17 7.57 15.08
N GLY A 122 7.98 6.61 16.01
CA GLY A 122 8.44 5.24 15.86
C GLY A 122 7.66 4.42 14.83
N SER A 123 6.48 4.90 14.40
CA SER A 123 5.72 4.32 13.28
C SER A 123 6.27 4.70 11.91
N VAL A 124 7.13 5.72 11.82
CA VAL A 124 7.73 6.19 10.56
C VAL A 124 8.99 5.40 10.26
N VAL A 125 9.03 4.80 9.06
CA VAL A 125 10.15 3.96 8.61
C VAL A 125 10.68 4.48 7.27
N VAL A 126 12.00 4.68 7.22
CA VAL A 126 12.75 5.07 6.02
C VAL A 126 13.62 3.91 5.54
N ASP A 127 13.32 3.37 4.36
CA ASP A 127 14.20 2.42 3.65
C ASP A 127 14.98 3.18 2.58
N ARG A 128 16.20 3.61 2.94
CA ARG A 128 17.09 4.39 2.06
C ARG A 128 17.38 3.67 0.74
N THR A 129 17.56 2.36 0.78
CA THR A 129 17.98 1.57 -0.37
C THR A 129 16.87 1.50 -1.42
N ARG A 130 15.63 1.31 -0.97
CA ARG A 130 14.43 1.33 -1.84
C ARG A 130 13.89 2.73 -2.11
N GLY A 131 14.37 3.76 -1.42
CA GLY A 131 13.76 5.08 -1.45
C GLY A 131 12.33 5.10 -0.91
N GLU A 132 11.98 4.21 0.04
CA GLU A 132 10.64 4.15 0.61
C GLU A 132 10.55 4.96 1.92
N LEU A 133 9.57 5.84 2.01
CA LEU A 133 9.09 6.42 3.28
C LEU A 133 7.73 5.80 3.59
N SER A 134 7.52 5.33 4.82
CA SER A 134 6.26 4.69 5.21
C SER A 134 5.86 4.99 6.65
N ALA A 135 4.57 4.83 6.95
CA ALA A 135 4.02 4.91 8.30
C ALA A 135 3.16 3.69 8.64
N ARG A 136 3.13 3.30 9.91
CA ARG A 136 2.33 2.19 10.47
C ARG A 136 1.29 2.70 11.46
N CYS A 137 0.05 2.22 11.34
CA CYS A 137 -1.06 2.58 12.24
C CYS A 137 -2.25 1.60 12.08
N ASP A 138 -3.38 1.88 12.74
CA ASP A 138 -4.68 1.25 12.49
C ASP A 138 -5.50 1.95 11.38
N LYS A 139 -5.25 3.25 11.16
CA LYS A 139 -6.03 4.12 10.26
C LYS A 139 -5.17 4.86 9.25
N GLU A 140 -5.68 5.00 8.03
CA GLU A 140 -4.99 5.71 6.95
C GLU A 140 -4.83 7.21 7.26
N ALA A 141 -5.86 7.81 7.86
CA ALA A 141 -5.86 9.21 8.27
C ALA A 141 -4.70 9.56 9.23
N ASN A 142 -4.27 8.60 10.05
CA ASN A 142 -3.13 8.73 10.97
C ASN A 142 -1.79 8.55 10.22
N ASN A 143 -1.70 7.59 9.29
CA ASN A 143 -0.53 7.46 8.41
C ASN A 143 -0.30 8.75 7.59
N MET A 144 -1.35 9.36 7.05
CA MET A 144 -1.25 10.66 6.36
C MET A 144 -0.74 11.76 7.30
N LEU A 145 -1.20 11.82 8.55
CA LEU A 145 -0.72 12.78 9.54
C LEU A 145 0.77 12.61 9.84
N ALA A 146 1.19 11.38 10.16
CA ALA A 146 2.58 11.05 10.46
C ALA A 146 3.51 11.40 9.29
N LEU A 147 3.12 11.06 8.05
CA LEU A 147 3.93 11.33 6.85
C LEU A 147 3.97 12.81 6.48
N ASN A 148 2.86 13.54 6.63
CA ASN A 148 2.84 14.99 6.43
C ASN A 148 3.74 15.74 7.43
N LEU A 149 3.75 15.30 8.69
CA LEU A 149 4.62 15.87 9.71
C LEU A 149 6.09 15.47 9.53
N SER A 150 6.34 14.23 9.08
CA SER A 150 7.68 13.78 8.66
C SER A 150 8.24 14.68 7.56
N TYR A 151 7.43 15.00 6.55
CA TYR A 151 7.81 15.91 5.48
C TYR A 151 8.09 17.34 5.98
N ASP A 152 7.31 17.85 6.94
CA ASP A 152 7.58 19.16 7.56
C ASP A 152 8.89 19.19 8.36
N VAL A 153 9.27 18.10 9.03
CA VAL A 153 10.56 17.93 9.72
C VAL A 153 11.72 17.87 8.71
N ILE A 154 11.60 17.04 7.66
CA ILE A 154 12.58 16.94 6.57
C ILE A 154 12.86 18.31 5.93
N MET A 155 11.80 19.08 5.68
CA MET A 155 11.86 20.41 5.09
C MET A 155 12.25 21.53 6.08
N GLY A 156 12.49 21.22 7.36
CA GLY A 156 12.84 22.20 8.40
C GLY A 156 11.71 23.19 8.73
N LYS A 157 10.46 22.89 8.39
CA LYS A 157 9.29 23.72 8.71
C LYS A 157 8.78 23.51 10.14
N LYS A 158 9.21 22.43 10.79
CA LYS A 158 8.94 22.08 12.18
C LYS A 158 10.15 21.43 12.80
N SER A 159 10.41 21.71 14.08
CA SER A 159 11.23 20.82 14.90
C SER A 159 10.49 19.50 15.19
N VAL A 160 11.24 18.51 15.70
CA VAL A 160 10.69 17.24 16.18
C VAL A 160 9.61 17.46 17.26
N GLU A 161 9.86 18.39 18.17
CA GLU A 161 8.97 18.76 19.28
C GLU A 161 7.69 19.43 18.76
N GLU A 162 7.82 20.40 17.85
CA GLU A 162 6.69 21.09 17.23
C GLU A 162 5.81 20.12 16.41
N ALA A 163 6.44 19.17 15.71
CA ALA A 163 5.73 18.13 14.96
C ALA A 163 4.94 17.21 15.90
N ARG A 164 5.53 16.78 17.03
CA ARG A 164 4.85 15.98 18.06
C ARG A 164 3.70 16.72 18.73
N GLU A 165 3.88 17.99 19.09
CA GLU A 165 2.84 18.80 19.70
C GLU A 165 1.66 19.01 18.73
N PHE A 166 1.95 19.24 17.45
CA PHE A 166 0.94 19.33 16.40
C PHE A 166 0.20 18.00 16.19
N TYR A 167 0.91 16.87 16.22
CA TYR A 167 0.33 15.53 16.12
C TYR A 167 -0.72 15.34 17.22
N GLY A 168 -0.37 15.61 18.48
CA GLY A 168 -1.28 15.45 19.62
C GLY A 168 -2.52 16.33 19.54
N LYS A 169 -2.35 17.61 19.18
CA LYS A 169 -3.47 18.53 18.94
C LYS A 169 -4.40 18.00 17.84
N THR A 170 -3.83 17.45 16.76
CA THR A 170 -4.59 16.94 15.61
C THR A 170 -5.34 15.64 15.94
N ILE A 171 -4.74 14.72 16.68
CA ILE A 171 -5.42 13.49 17.13
C ILE A 171 -6.60 13.82 18.05
N ILE A 172 -6.48 14.80 18.93
CA ILE A 172 -7.61 15.26 19.76
C ILE A 172 -8.78 15.79 18.91
N MET A 173 -8.51 16.46 17.78
CA MET A 173 -9.54 16.88 16.82
C MET A 173 -10.18 15.66 16.12
N VAL A 174 -9.38 14.70 15.65
CA VAL A 174 -9.88 13.45 15.03
C VAL A 174 -10.76 12.66 16.01
N MET A 175 -10.38 12.56 17.29
CA MET A 175 -11.17 11.91 18.34
C MET A 175 -12.52 12.59 18.61
N LYS A 176 -12.67 13.87 18.27
CA LYS A 176 -13.95 14.61 18.31
C LYS A 176 -14.78 14.44 17.03
N GLY A 177 -14.30 13.68 16.05
CA GLY A 177 -14.94 13.51 14.74
C GLY A 177 -14.64 14.61 13.73
N GLU A 178 -13.70 15.51 14.03
CA GLU A 178 -13.23 16.53 13.08
C GLU A 178 -12.36 15.88 11.97
N LYS A 179 -12.17 16.59 10.85
CA LYS A 179 -11.37 16.13 9.70
C LYS A 179 -10.24 17.12 9.36
N PRO A 180 -9.18 17.23 10.18
CA PRO A 180 -8.10 18.19 9.94
C PRO A 180 -7.35 17.92 8.63
N ALA A 181 -6.95 18.96 7.91
CA ALA A 181 -6.41 18.81 6.55
C ALA A 181 -5.23 17.81 6.42
N TYR A 182 -4.36 17.73 7.44
CA TYR A 182 -3.20 16.81 7.49
C TYR A 182 -3.58 15.33 7.53
N THR A 183 -4.85 15.00 7.81
CA THR A 183 -5.35 13.61 7.89
C THR A 183 -6.16 13.20 6.66
N GLN A 184 -6.38 14.11 5.70
CA GLN A 184 -7.27 13.91 4.55
C GLN A 184 -6.53 13.67 3.23
N LYS A 185 -5.29 14.15 3.11
CA LYS A 185 -4.40 13.97 1.96
C LYS A 185 -2.95 14.17 2.35
N LEU A 186 -2.03 13.73 1.50
CA LEU A 186 -0.63 14.14 1.59
C LEU A 186 -0.44 15.58 1.05
N ASN A 187 0.52 16.28 1.65
CA ASN A 187 0.95 17.64 1.29
C ASN A 187 2.20 17.63 0.38
N PHE A 188 2.61 16.45 -0.07
CA PHE A 188 3.71 16.18 -0.99
C PHE A 188 3.34 14.99 -1.89
N SER A 189 4.05 14.82 -3.00
CA SER A 189 3.87 13.72 -3.95
C SER A 189 4.95 12.66 -3.77
N SER A 190 4.65 11.41 -4.15
CA SER A 190 5.70 10.40 -4.35
C SER A 190 6.58 10.75 -5.56
N GLU A 191 7.83 10.31 -5.53
CA GLU A 191 8.83 10.52 -6.57
C GLU A 191 8.90 9.30 -7.51
N GLU A 192 9.14 9.48 -8.81
CA GLU A 192 9.24 8.33 -9.73
C GLU A 192 10.53 7.51 -9.56
N ASN A 193 11.58 8.08 -8.95
CA ASN A 193 12.90 7.46 -8.81
C ASN A 193 13.57 7.84 -7.46
N ALA A 194 12.99 7.41 -6.34
CA ALA A 194 13.53 7.71 -5.00
C ALA A 194 14.72 6.82 -4.58
N GLU A 195 14.98 5.72 -5.29
CA GLU A 195 16.00 4.73 -4.92
C GLU A 195 17.39 5.34 -4.73
N PHE A 196 18.06 4.97 -3.64
CA PHE A 196 19.45 5.34 -3.38
C PHE A 196 20.29 4.10 -3.12
N HIS A 197 20.76 3.49 -4.21
CA HIS A 197 21.71 2.40 -4.15
C HIS A 197 23.01 2.86 -3.48
N ASP A 198 23.48 2.11 -2.48
CA ASP A 198 24.84 2.28 -1.96
C ASP A 198 25.88 2.07 -3.07
N MET A 199 27.01 2.78 -2.96
CA MET A 199 28.12 2.61 -3.90
C MET A 199 28.65 1.17 -3.83
N ASN A 200 28.81 0.53 -4.99
CA ASN A 200 29.45 -0.78 -5.02
C ASN A 200 30.95 -0.66 -4.66
N LEU A 201 31.55 -1.79 -4.27
CA LEU A 201 32.94 -1.86 -3.82
C LEU A 201 33.92 -1.29 -4.85
N ASP A 202 33.71 -1.55 -6.15
CA ASP A 202 34.58 -1.10 -7.22
C ASP A 202 34.60 0.45 -7.31
N LYS A 203 33.42 1.09 -7.24
CA LYS A 203 33.30 2.56 -7.21
C LYS A 203 33.92 3.17 -5.95
N MET A 204 33.86 2.49 -4.81
CA MET A 204 34.55 2.93 -3.59
C MET A 204 36.07 2.83 -3.69
N MET A 205 36.59 1.83 -4.40
CA MET A 205 38.02 1.60 -4.58
C MET A 205 38.65 2.45 -5.70
N MET A 206 37.86 2.89 -6.69
CA MET A 206 38.31 3.79 -7.77
C MET A 206 38.38 5.29 -7.37
N ASN A 207 37.80 5.67 -6.23
CA ASN A 207 37.83 7.05 -5.71
C ASN A 207 38.90 7.25 -4.61
N LYS A 208 40.00 6.49 -4.68
CA LYS A 208 41.18 6.59 -3.81
C LYS A 208 42.44 6.84 -4.65
#